data_AF-A0A6J7IY96-F1
#
_entry.id   AF-A0A6J7IY96-F1
#
_cell.length_a   1.000
_cell.length_b   1.000
_cell.length_c   1.000
_cell.angle_alpha   90.00
_cell.angle_beta   90.00
_cell.angle_gamma   90.00
#
_symmetry.space_group_name_H-M   'P 1'
#
loop_
_entity.id
_entity.type
_entity.pdbx_description
1 polymer ?
#
loop_
_entity_poly.entity_id
_entity_poly.type
_entity_poly.pdbx_seq_one_letter_code
_entity_poly.pdbx_strand_id
1 'polypeptide(L)'
;MLALATPAALAGCGGGEEPVVDATPDAPGAVPAPAVDLPAPGAARTVLLAGLDRRFADGPGARTRSDTMLLLRLDPRAPATAMLSLPRDLRVRALGRPDRDKLNQAWFQGGGRRLSEIVGTAVLGTEDEPFVVDDVLSVRFGTFAKIVNALGCLYADVDRRYLVPPGAGHAEIDQPAGYARLCGEDALAYVRYRIGDSDFVREARQAHFLTEARTQIDPLAVLDGDLLPRLARLIGKDAQTREELTELVQLAIHVVGRPTARVEIDGLRDATDGSGDVLASRAALRRARDRFLDPRLPAQKTPVEERTGRPAVLPVRGRRLRTSAPASLRRDAAGARGIARRVARGAPGLAVLVPDLRPASARYDRAASRGYRIAGARGRGGWPAYRVVARTATGQAYGIQGTTWRAPPALGLASDVVRIGGRTWSVQYVGRRVHRLFWRDPDGGGVHWITNTLTDELDGAEMYALAKSLERR
;
A
#
# COMPACT_ATOMS: atom_id res chain seq x y z
N MET A 1 79.58 -47.62 -18.91
CA MET A 1 80.28 -48.18 -20.09
C MET A 1 79.31 -49.18 -20.72
N LEU A 2 78.97 -49.01 -22.01
CA LEU A 2 77.99 -49.79 -22.81
C LEU A 2 76.51 -49.65 -22.35
N ALA A 3 75.52 -49.17 -23.11
CA ALA A 3 75.16 -49.22 -24.53
C ALA A 3 74.63 -50.59 -25.01
N LEU A 4 73.31 -50.70 -25.30
CA LEU A 4 72.70 -50.85 -26.65
C LEU A 4 71.38 -51.65 -26.71
N ALA A 5 70.49 -51.15 -27.61
CA ALA A 5 69.45 -51.81 -28.43
C ALA A 5 68.17 -52.34 -27.72
N THR A 6 66.94 -52.12 -28.21
CA THR A 6 66.39 -52.29 -29.58
C THR A 6 64.99 -51.61 -29.70
N PRO A 7 64.48 -51.25 -30.90
CA PRO A 7 63.20 -50.52 -31.10
C PRO A 7 62.09 -51.33 -31.84
N ALA A 8 60.83 -50.88 -31.71
CA ALA A 8 59.71 -51.08 -32.66
C ALA A 8 58.53 -50.17 -32.21
N ALA A 9 58.35 -48.96 -32.77
CA ALA A 9 57.58 -48.64 -33.97
C ALA A 9 56.06 -48.90 -33.86
N LEU A 10 55.26 -47.84 -33.66
CA LEU A 10 53.96 -47.65 -34.28
C LEU A 10 53.70 -46.15 -34.49
N ALA A 11 53.16 -45.85 -35.67
CA ALA A 11 52.88 -44.55 -36.27
C ALA A 11 51.79 -43.76 -35.52
N GLY A 12 51.66 -42.44 -35.64
CA GLY A 12 52.27 -41.57 -36.64
C GLY A 12 52.05 -40.07 -36.38
N CYS A 13 52.72 -39.31 -37.28
CA CYS A 13 52.45 -37.97 -37.81
C CYS A 13 51.90 -36.89 -36.86
N GLY A 14 52.55 -35.74 -36.60
CA GLY A 14 53.71 -35.11 -37.22
C GLY A 14 53.45 -33.62 -37.53
N GLY A 15 54.24 -32.74 -36.92
CA GLY A 15 54.46 -31.32 -37.28
C GLY A 15 53.71 -30.32 -36.42
N GLY A 16 54.27 -29.27 -35.80
CA GLY A 16 55.62 -28.65 -35.72
C GLY A 16 55.36 -27.27 -35.05
N GLU A 17 55.91 -26.97 -33.87
CA GLU A 17 57.18 -26.25 -33.59
C GLU A 17 56.95 -24.78 -33.13
N GLU A 18 57.13 -24.59 -31.80
CA GLU A 18 57.52 -23.39 -30.99
C GLU A 18 56.70 -22.07 -30.96
N PRO A 19 56.87 -21.14 -29.96
CA PRO A 19 57.57 -21.17 -28.66
C PRO A 19 56.73 -20.68 -27.45
N VAL A 20 57.36 -20.71 -26.26
CA VAL A 20 56.92 -20.20 -24.95
C VAL A 20 56.65 -18.68 -24.97
N VAL A 21 55.51 -18.24 -24.42
CA VAL A 21 55.28 -16.86 -23.93
C VAL A 21 54.40 -16.84 -22.68
N ASP A 22 55.01 -16.36 -21.60
CA ASP A 22 54.52 -15.73 -20.37
C ASP A 22 53.09 -15.97 -19.89
N ALA A 23 52.96 -16.65 -18.75
CA ALA A 23 51.72 -16.73 -17.98
C ALA A 23 51.62 -15.53 -17.01
N THR A 24 50.95 -14.47 -17.42
CA THR A 24 50.31 -13.53 -16.48
C THR A 24 49.01 -14.14 -15.96
N PRO A 25 48.71 -14.05 -14.64
CA PRO A 25 47.47 -14.61 -14.10
C PRO A 25 46.28 -13.73 -14.50
N ASP A 26 45.41 -14.26 -15.35
CA ASP A 26 44.14 -13.64 -15.70
C ASP A 26 43.24 -13.46 -14.46
N ALA A 27 42.64 -12.29 -14.39
CA ALA A 27 41.65 -11.90 -13.40
C ALA A 27 40.45 -12.88 -13.37
N PRO A 28 39.78 -13.06 -12.21
CA PRO A 28 38.66 -13.99 -12.09
C PRO A 28 37.54 -13.64 -13.08
N GLY A 29 37.26 -14.57 -13.98
CA GLY A 29 36.31 -14.44 -15.08
C GLY A 29 34.92 -14.01 -14.60
N ALA A 30 34.36 -13.04 -15.32
CA ALA A 30 32.95 -12.69 -15.22
C ALA A 30 32.10 -13.91 -15.55
N VAL A 31 31.35 -14.39 -14.56
CA VAL A 31 30.29 -15.38 -14.76
C VAL A 31 29.30 -14.78 -15.77
N PRO A 32 29.02 -15.43 -16.93
CA PRO A 32 28.03 -14.91 -17.86
C PRO A 32 26.67 -14.87 -17.16
N ALA A 33 26.03 -13.71 -17.19
CA ALA A 33 24.72 -13.50 -16.61
C ALA A 33 23.72 -14.49 -17.23
N PRO A 34 22.92 -15.23 -16.44
CA PRO A 34 21.81 -15.97 -17.00
C PRO A 34 20.86 -14.97 -17.66
N ALA A 35 20.53 -15.20 -18.93
CA ALA A 35 19.50 -14.45 -19.63
C ALA A 35 18.16 -14.78 -18.95
N VAL A 36 17.73 -13.89 -18.07
CA VAL A 36 16.36 -13.90 -17.53
C VAL A 36 15.48 -13.31 -18.61
N ASP A 37 14.44 -14.04 -18.99
CA ASP A 37 13.42 -13.59 -19.93
C ASP A 37 12.58 -12.50 -19.22
N LEU A 38 13.13 -11.29 -19.18
CA LEU A 38 12.42 -10.11 -18.72
C LEU A 38 11.24 -9.90 -19.69
N PRO A 39 10.00 -9.75 -19.19
CA PRO A 39 8.89 -9.43 -20.07
C PRO A 39 9.20 -8.13 -20.82
N ALA A 40 8.84 -8.10 -22.10
CA ALA A 40 9.16 -6.99 -22.98
C ALA A 40 8.78 -5.63 -22.34
N PRO A 41 9.62 -4.59 -22.51
CA PRO A 41 9.30 -3.25 -22.01
C PRO A 41 7.86 -2.85 -22.36
N GLY A 42 7.04 -2.56 -21.35
CA GLY A 42 5.65 -2.15 -21.53
C GLY A 42 4.58 -3.24 -21.38
N ALA A 43 4.94 -4.49 -21.08
CA ALA A 43 3.99 -5.55 -20.73
C ALA A 43 3.44 -5.38 -19.30
N ALA A 44 2.22 -5.85 -19.06
CA ALA A 44 1.64 -5.89 -17.73
C ALA A 44 2.33 -6.96 -16.87
N ARG A 45 2.64 -6.64 -15.62
CA ARG A 45 3.26 -7.56 -14.65
C ARG A 45 2.44 -7.68 -13.37
N THR A 46 2.48 -8.84 -12.75
CA THR A 46 1.85 -9.15 -11.47
C THR A 46 2.91 -9.55 -10.46
N VAL A 47 3.08 -8.72 -9.43
CA VAL A 47 4.03 -8.97 -8.33
C VAL A 47 3.26 -9.39 -7.09
N LEU A 48 3.66 -10.50 -6.46
CA LEU A 48 3.17 -10.92 -5.16
C LEU A 48 4.10 -10.43 -4.05
N LEU A 49 3.64 -9.46 -3.26
CA LEU A 49 4.34 -8.98 -2.08
C LEU A 49 3.98 -9.82 -0.84
N ALA A 50 4.96 -10.46 -0.23
CA ALA A 50 4.83 -11.26 0.98
C ALA A 50 5.52 -10.60 2.18
N GLY A 51 4.75 -10.28 3.23
CA GLY A 51 5.29 -9.81 4.51
C GLY A 51 5.63 -10.96 5.44
N LEU A 52 6.89 -11.05 5.88
CA LEU A 52 7.39 -12.16 6.71
C LEU A 52 7.70 -11.71 8.16
N ASP A 53 7.11 -12.40 9.14
CA ASP A 53 7.43 -12.26 10.57
C ASP A 53 8.45 -13.32 11.00
N ARG A 54 9.75 -13.03 10.85
CA ARG A 54 10.80 -13.87 11.45
C ARG A 54 11.18 -13.27 12.78
N ARG A 55 10.94 -13.97 13.88
CA ARG A 55 11.37 -13.53 15.21
C ARG A 55 12.83 -13.94 15.39
N PHE A 56 13.59 -13.09 16.08
CA PHE A 56 15.00 -13.37 16.37
C PHE A 56 15.18 -14.69 17.15
N ALA A 57 14.18 -15.05 17.98
CA ALA A 57 14.12 -16.30 18.72
C ALA A 57 13.95 -17.56 17.85
N ASP A 58 13.57 -17.41 16.57
CA ASP A 58 13.31 -18.56 15.70
C ASP A 58 14.62 -19.19 15.17
N GLY A 59 15.77 -18.50 15.30
CA GLY A 59 17.08 -18.99 14.87
C GLY A 59 17.35 -18.85 13.36
N PRO A 60 18.60 -19.10 12.92
CA PRO A 60 18.95 -19.10 11.49
C PRO A 60 18.27 -20.28 10.77
N GLY A 61 17.57 -20.02 9.65
CA GLY A 61 16.96 -21.07 8.83
C GLY A 61 15.53 -21.48 9.23
N ALA A 62 14.94 -20.88 10.27
CA ALA A 62 13.56 -21.16 10.62
C ALA A 62 12.58 -20.72 9.52
N ARG A 63 11.66 -21.64 9.20
CA ARG A 63 10.59 -21.44 8.23
C ARG A 63 9.55 -20.48 8.82
N THR A 64 9.40 -19.31 8.20
CA THR A 64 8.44 -18.28 8.59
C THR A 64 7.12 -18.45 7.81
N ARG A 65 6.00 -18.01 8.38
CA ARG A 65 4.72 -17.88 7.65
C ARG A 65 4.62 -16.49 7.04
N SER A 66 3.97 -16.36 5.88
CA SER A 66 3.60 -15.05 5.36
C SER A 66 2.38 -14.52 6.11
N ASP A 67 2.54 -13.36 6.73
CA ASP A 67 1.48 -12.69 7.49
C ASP A 67 0.69 -11.70 6.63
N THR A 68 1.24 -11.33 5.48
CA THR A 68 0.63 -10.41 4.51
C THR A 68 0.93 -10.91 3.11
N MET A 69 -0.09 -10.90 2.24
CA MET A 69 0.02 -11.27 0.84
C MET A 69 -0.75 -10.25 0.01
N LEU A 70 -0.04 -9.44 -0.77
CA LEU A 70 -0.62 -8.39 -1.59
C LEU A 70 -0.15 -8.56 -3.03
N LEU A 71 -1.09 -8.77 -3.93
CA LEU A 71 -0.83 -8.76 -5.37
C LEU A 71 -0.91 -7.34 -5.90
N LEU A 72 0.05 -6.99 -6.73
CA LEU A 72 0.18 -5.69 -7.40
C LEU A 72 0.24 -5.92 -8.91
N ARG A 73 -0.72 -5.37 -9.66
CA ARG A 73 -0.69 -5.39 -11.13
C ARG A 73 -0.12 -4.08 -11.66
N LEU A 74 1.05 -4.17 -12.26
CA LEU A 74 1.78 -3.08 -12.89
C LEU A 74 1.53 -3.14 -14.39
N ASP A 75 0.47 -2.48 -14.85
CA ASP A 75 0.10 -2.44 -16.26
C ASP A 75 0.23 -1.00 -16.80
N PRO A 76 1.23 -0.70 -17.66
CA PRO A 76 1.43 0.63 -18.24
C PRO A 76 0.22 1.17 -19.02
N ARG A 77 -0.65 0.28 -19.52
CA ARG A 77 -1.84 0.63 -20.32
C ARG A 77 -3.10 0.76 -19.47
N ALA A 78 -3.12 0.16 -18.28
CA ALA A 78 -4.24 0.26 -17.36
C ALA A 78 -4.30 1.66 -16.71
N PRO A 79 -5.49 2.15 -16.32
CA PRO A 79 -5.64 3.49 -15.72
C PRO A 79 -5.13 3.56 -14.28
N ALA A 80 -4.87 2.43 -13.63
CA ALA A 80 -4.41 2.34 -12.24
C ALA A 80 -3.61 1.07 -11.97
N THR A 81 -2.76 1.12 -10.96
CA THR A 81 -2.11 -0.06 -10.36
C THR A 81 -3.14 -0.80 -9.51
N ALA A 82 -3.49 -2.03 -9.88
CA ALA A 82 -4.43 -2.85 -9.13
C ALA A 82 -3.76 -3.46 -7.89
N MET A 83 -4.48 -3.48 -6.77
CA MET A 83 -4.01 -4.01 -5.49
C MET A 83 -5.04 -5.01 -4.96
N LEU A 84 -4.65 -6.28 -4.81
CA LEU A 84 -5.51 -7.34 -4.28
C LEU A 84 -4.82 -8.01 -3.10
N SER A 85 -5.40 -7.84 -1.91
CA SER A 85 -4.93 -8.57 -0.73
C SER A 85 -5.53 -9.98 -0.71
N LEU A 86 -4.70 -10.96 -0.36
CA LEU A 86 -5.11 -12.34 -0.19
C LEU A 86 -5.11 -12.68 1.32
N PRO A 87 -6.25 -13.11 1.88
CA PRO A 87 -6.31 -13.47 3.29
C PRO A 87 -5.36 -14.64 3.58
N ARG A 88 -4.47 -14.45 4.55
CA ARG A 88 -3.48 -15.46 4.95
C ARG A 88 -4.13 -16.76 5.42
N ASP A 89 -5.31 -16.65 6.03
CA ASP A 89 -6.10 -17.73 6.62
C ASP A 89 -7.09 -18.32 5.58
N LEU A 90 -7.01 -17.93 4.30
CA LEU A 90 -7.84 -18.47 3.21
C LEU A 90 -7.64 -19.99 3.07
N ARG A 91 -8.73 -20.76 3.14
CA ARG A 91 -8.72 -22.23 3.01
C ARG A 91 -8.51 -22.64 1.55
N VAL A 92 -7.31 -23.15 1.23
CA VAL A 92 -6.97 -23.59 -0.13
C VAL A 92 -7.62 -24.94 -0.46
N ARG A 93 -7.87 -25.81 0.52
CA ARG A 93 -8.56 -27.10 0.29
C ARG A 93 -9.94 -26.97 -0.33
N ALA A 94 -10.67 -25.90 -0.01
CA ALA A 94 -11.97 -25.60 -0.61
C ALA A 94 -11.88 -25.36 -2.14
N LEU A 95 -10.66 -25.25 -2.66
CA LEU A 95 -10.30 -25.02 -4.05
C LEU A 95 -9.75 -26.30 -4.71
N GLY A 96 -9.80 -27.47 -4.07
CA GLY A 96 -9.48 -28.76 -4.69
C GLY A 96 -8.03 -29.24 -4.56
N ARG A 97 -7.21 -28.60 -3.72
CA ARG A 97 -5.82 -29.04 -3.45
C ARG A 97 -5.79 -30.12 -2.35
N PRO A 98 -4.89 -31.12 -2.45
CA PRO A 98 -4.78 -32.21 -1.47
C PRO A 98 -4.27 -31.73 -0.10
N ASP A 99 -3.51 -30.63 -0.07
CA ASP A 99 -2.97 -30.05 1.16
C ASP A 99 -4.08 -29.34 1.96
N ARG A 100 -4.24 -29.71 3.23
CA ARG A 100 -5.30 -29.23 4.14
C ARG A 100 -5.00 -27.86 4.75
N ASP A 101 -4.40 -26.96 3.99
CA ASP A 101 -3.73 -25.82 4.59
C ASP A 101 -4.36 -24.46 4.24
N LYS A 102 -4.18 -23.55 5.17
CA LYS A 102 -4.35 -22.11 4.99
C LYS A 102 -3.29 -21.61 4.01
N LEU A 103 -3.63 -20.56 3.25
CA LEU A 103 -2.74 -20.00 2.22
C LEU A 103 -1.34 -19.63 2.76
N ASN A 104 -1.24 -19.17 4.01
CA ASN A 104 0.04 -18.83 4.65
C ASN A 104 1.00 -20.00 4.86
N GLN A 105 0.51 -21.24 4.86
CA GLN A 105 1.36 -22.42 4.95
C GLN A 105 2.08 -22.71 3.64
N ALA A 106 1.59 -22.22 2.50
CA ALA A 106 2.26 -22.40 1.21
C ALA A 106 3.70 -21.86 1.25
N TRP A 107 3.89 -20.70 1.89
CA TRP A 107 5.23 -20.14 2.11
C TRP A 107 6.09 -21.03 3.01
N PHE A 108 5.51 -21.56 4.10
CA PHE A 108 6.22 -22.45 5.01
C PHE A 108 6.65 -23.77 4.32
N GLN A 109 5.84 -24.27 3.39
CA GLN A 109 6.07 -25.53 2.68
C GLN A 109 7.13 -25.42 1.58
N GLY A 110 7.13 -24.32 0.81
CA GLY A 110 7.99 -24.20 -0.37
C GLY A 110 8.32 -22.77 -0.79
N GLY A 111 8.25 -21.81 0.13
CA GLY A 111 8.60 -20.41 -0.08
C GLY A 111 7.72 -19.71 -1.12
N GLY A 112 8.28 -18.66 -1.73
CA GLY A 112 7.57 -17.84 -2.72
C GLY A 112 7.05 -18.63 -3.91
N ARG A 113 7.83 -19.60 -4.42
CA ARG A 113 7.44 -20.45 -5.56
C ARG A 113 6.18 -21.26 -5.29
N ARG A 114 6.07 -21.90 -4.11
CA ARG A 114 4.87 -22.66 -3.75
C ARG A 114 3.66 -21.76 -3.54
N LEU A 115 3.89 -20.59 -2.96
CA LEU A 115 2.82 -19.60 -2.76
C LEU A 115 2.28 -19.09 -4.10
N SER A 116 3.14 -18.69 -5.05
CA SER A 116 2.71 -18.23 -6.37
C SER A 116 2.01 -19.34 -7.17
N GLU A 117 2.50 -20.58 -7.09
CA GLU A 117 1.84 -21.74 -7.71
C GLU A 117 0.40 -21.92 -7.21
N ILE A 118 0.19 -21.87 -5.89
CA ILE A 118 -1.15 -22.00 -5.29
C ILE A 118 -2.03 -20.80 -5.64
N VAL A 119 -1.47 -19.60 -5.65
CA VAL A 119 -2.20 -18.40 -6.08
C VAL A 119 -2.65 -18.54 -7.53
N GLY A 120 -1.76 -19.00 -8.41
CA GLY A 120 -2.01 -19.15 -9.84
C GLY A 120 -3.00 -20.26 -10.20
N THR A 121 -2.95 -21.40 -9.51
CA THR A 121 -3.72 -22.60 -9.90
C THR A 121 -4.94 -22.89 -9.02
N ALA A 122 -5.02 -22.29 -7.83
CA ALA A 122 -6.12 -22.55 -6.90
C ALA A 122 -6.88 -21.29 -6.48
N VAL A 123 -6.18 -20.16 -6.27
CA VAL A 123 -6.83 -18.94 -5.77
C VAL A 123 -7.41 -18.10 -6.90
N LEU A 124 -6.56 -17.61 -7.81
CA LEU A 124 -6.95 -16.73 -8.91
C LEU A 124 -7.02 -17.41 -10.27
N GLY A 125 -6.59 -18.66 -10.39
CA GLY A 125 -6.79 -19.45 -11.60
C GLY A 125 -7.22 -20.88 -11.28
N THR A 126 -7.05 -21.73 -12.28
CA THR A 126 -7.23 -23.18 -12.22
C THR A 126 -6.00 -23.87 -12.79
N GLU A 127 -5.93 -25.20 -12.71
CA GLU A 127 -4.86 -25.95 -13.36
C GLU A 127 -4.95 -25.82 -14.91
N ASP A 128 -6.18 -25.71 -15.45
CA ASP A 128 -6.41 -25.55 -16.89
C ASP A 128 -6.25 -24.10 -17.39
N GLU A 129 -6.55 -23.12 -16.54
CA GLU A 129 -6.47 -21.68 -16.84
C GLU A 129 -5.66 -20.99 -15.71
N PRO A 130 -4.33 -21.18 -15.68
CA PRO A 130 -3.51 -20.66 -14.60
C PRO A 130 -3.42 -19.13 -14.67
N PHE A 131 -3.53 -18.51 -13.50
CA PHE A 131 -3.23 -17.10 -13.33
C PHE A 131 -1.72 -16.91 -13.16
N VAL A 132 -1.13 -15.97 -13.91
CA VAL A 132 0.32 -15.73 -13.89
C VAL A 132 0.69 -14.73 -12.78
N VAL A 133 1.59 -15.16 -11.90
CA VAL A 133 2.32 -14.29 -10.97
C VAL A 133 3.75 -14.22 -11.50
N ASP A 134 4.14 -13.04 -11.99
CA ASP A 134 5.45 -12.85 -12.64
C ASP A 134 6.58 -12.90 -11.62
N ASP A 135 6.42 -12.23 -10.47
CA ASP A 135 7.43 -12.18 -9.42
C ASP A 135 6.84 -12.36 -8.02
N VAL A 136 7.68 -12.80 -7.08
CA VAL A 136 7.35 -12.88 -5.66
C VAL A 136 8.41 -12.14 -4.85
N LEU A 137 8.03 -10.98 -4.32
CA LEU A 137 8.90 -10.18 -3.47
C LEU A 137 8.57 -10.42 -2.00
N SER A 138 9.56 -10.80 -1.19
CA SER A 138 9.37 -10.94 0.24
C SER A 138 10.09 -9.86 1.03
N VAL A 139 9.39 -9.27 2.01
CA VAL A 139 9.94 -8.21 2.86
C VAL A 139 9.78 -8.60 4.31
N ARG A 140 10.90 -8.67 5.02
CA ARG A 140 10.91 -8.86 6.47
C ARG A 140 10.60 -7.53 7.15
N PHE A 141 9.99 -7.60 8.32
CA PHE A 141 9.55 -6.41 9.06
C PHE A 141 10.66 -5.43 9.42
N GLY A 142 11.82 -5.91 9.87
CA GLY A 142 12.97 -5.03 10.13
C GLY A 142 13.51 -4.37 8.85
N THR A 143 13.38 -5.02 7.70
CA THR A 143 13.75 -4.46 6.39
C THR A 143 12.76 -3.38 5.96
N PHE A 144 11.45 -3.62 6.14
CA PHE A 144 10.40 -2.63 5.88
C PHE A 144 10.65 -1.33 6.66
N ALA A 145 10.90 -1.41 7.97
CA ALA A 145 11.18 -0.24 8.80
C ALA A 145 12.41 0.55 8.27
N LYS A 146 13.48 -0.16 7.89
CA LYS A 146 14.67 0.45 7.30
C LYS A 146 14.39 1.14 5.96
N ILE A 147 13.60 0.51 5.08
CA ILE A 147 13.21 1.08 3.79
C ILE A 147 12.44 2.39 4.00
N VAL A 148 11.43 2.39 4.90
CA VAL A 148 10.65 3.61 5.21
C VAL A 148 11.55 4.74 5.72
N ASN A 149 12.52 4.43 6.57
CA ASN A 149 13.50 5.42 7.04
C ASN A 149 14.40 5.94 5.91
N ALA A 150 14.86 5.06 5.01
CA ALA A 150 15.69 5.44 3.87
C ALA A 150 14.94 6.37 2.89
N LEU A 151 13.62 6.19 2.76
CA LEU A 151 12.74 7.07 1.99
C LEU A 151 12.43 8.41 2.69
N GLY A 152 12.99 8.67 3.88
CA GLY A 152 12.77 9.92 4.61
C GLY A 152 11.53 9.93 5.51
N CYS A 153 10.99 8.74 5.81
CA CYS A 153 9.67 8.52 6.41
C CYS A 153 8.52 8.92 5.47
N LEU A 154 7.32 8.45 5.77
CA LEU A 154 6.14 8.67 4.93
C LEU A 154 4.99 9.21 5.77
N TYR A 155 4.28 10.20 5.26
CA TYR A 155 3.06 10.71 5.84
C TYR A 155 1.89 9.78 5.51
N ALA A 156 1.01 9.51 6.47
CA ALA A 156 -0.21 8.74 6.24
C ALA A 156 -1.37 9.25 7.11
N ASP A 157 -2.60 9.14 6.62
CA ASP A 157 -3.80 9.41 7.44
C ASP A 157 -4.11 8.23 8.36
N VAL A 158 -3.79 8.38 9.66
CA VAL A 158 -4.12 7.36 10.66
C VAL A 158 -5.58 7.55 11.08
N ASP A 159 -6.43 6.59 10.74
CA ASP A 159 -7.88 6.69 10.88
C ASP A 159 -8.34 6.82 12.34
N ARG A 160 -7.68 6.09 13.24
CA ARG A 160 -7.94 6.04 14.69
C ARG A 160 -6.66 5.76 15.49
N ARG A 161 -6.71 5.87 16.82
CA ARG A 161 -5.58 5.47 17.67
C ARG A 161 -5.42 3.96 17.66
N TYR A 162 -4.21 3.50 17.42
CA TYR A 162 -3.79 2.11 17.55
C TYR A 162 -2.97 1.99 18.83
N LEU A 163 -3.49 1.21 19.80
CA LEU A 163 -2.87 1.05 21.11
C LEU A 163 -2.73 -0.43 21.45
N VAL A 164 -1.49 -0.86 21.69
CA VAL A 164 -1.15 -2.11 22.34
C VAL A 164 -0.34 -1.72 23.57
N PRO A 165 -0.92 -1.80 24.79
CA PRO A 165 -0.26 -1.31 25.98
C PRO A 165 0.96 -2.17 26.34
N PRO A 166 1.91 -1.63 27.12
CA PRO A 166 3.00 -2.41 27.69
C PRO A 166 2.49 -3.66 28.41
N GLY A 167 3.16 -4.79 28.20
CA GLY A 167 2.81 -6.06 28.87
C GLY A 167 1.64 -6.83 28.24
N ALA A 168 1.09 -6.40 27.11
CA ALA A 168 -0.03 -7.08 26.44
C ALA A 168 0.37 -8.38 25.68
N GLY A 169 1.60 -8.89 25.87
CA GLY A 169 2.10 -10.07 25.14
C GLY A 169 2.38 -9.84 23.65
N HIS A 170 2.32 -8.58 23.21
CA HIS A 170 2.57 -8.13 21.85
C HIS A 170 3.54 -6.93 21.87
N ALA A 171 4.10 -6.57 20.71
CA ALA A 171 4.89 -5.35 20.58
C ALA A 171 4.03 -4.14 21.00
N GLU A 172 4.59 -3.29 21.85
CA GLU A 172 3.92 -2.06 22.26
C GLU A 172 3.70 -1.17 21.04
N ILE A 173 2.49 -0.62 20.94
CA ILE A 173 2.10 0.29 19.86
C ILE A 173 1.33 1.42 20.52
N ASP A 174 1.74 2.65 20.31
CA ASP A 174 0.90 3.82 20.58
C ASP A 174 0.99 4.77 19.41
N GLN A 175 0.18 4.50 18.39
CA GLN A 175 0.09 5.33 17.19
C GLN A 175 -1.21 6.14 17.24
N PRO A 176 -1.15 7.46 17.51
CA PRO A 176 -2.33 8.30 17.57
C PRO A 176 -3.00 8.51 16.21
N ALA A 177 -4.29 8.84 16.23
CA ALA A 177 -5.04 9.23 15.04
C ALA A 177 -4.59 10.57 14.45
N GLY A 178 -4.74 10.71 13.14
CA GLY A 178 -4.45 11.92 12.37
C GLY A 178 -3.41 11.69 11.29
N TYR A 179 -3.27 12.68 10.41
CA TYR A 179 -2.20 12.72 9.42
C TYR A 179 -0.83 12.84 10.09
N ALA A 180 -0.03 11.79 10.04
CA ALA A 180 1.22 11.68 10.79
C ALA A 180 2.37 11.26 9.89
N ARG A 181 3.57 11.73 10.21
CA ARG A 181 4.83 11.25 9.61
C ARG A 181 5.22 9.95 10.31
N LEU A 182 5.15 8.84 9.60
CA LEU A 182 5.46 7.50 10.09
C LEU A 182 6.87 7.10 9.63
N CYS A 183 7.75 6.89 10.61
CA CYS A 183 9.12 6.45 10.40
C CYS A 183 9.28 5.00 10.87
N GLY A 184 10.14 4.22 10.20
CA GLY A 184 10.59 2.91 10.67
C GLY A 184 9.55 2.05 11.39
N GLU A 185 9.75 1.89 12.70
CA GLU A 185 8.90 1.08 13.57
C GLU A 185 7.48 1.64 13.72
N ASP A 186 7.26 2.95 13.65
CA ASP A 186 5.91 3.54 13.69
C ASP A 186 5.09 3.14 12.45
N ALA A 187 5.75 3.18 11.28
CA ALA A 187 5.13 2.73 10.03
C ALA A 187 4.84 1.23 10.09
N LEU A 188 5.79 0.45 10.63
CA LEU A 188 5.63 -0.99 10.79
C LEU A 188 4.48 -1.32 11.74
N ALA A 189 4.42 -0.65 12.89
CA ALA A 189 3.37 -0.78 13.88
C ALA A 189 2.00 -0.47 13.28
N TYR A 190 1.89 0.62 12.51
CA TYR A 190 0.67 0.98 11.80
C TYR A 190 0.20 -0.14 10.86
N VAL A 191 1.04 -0.60 9.93
CA VAL A 191 0.65 -1.60 8.92
C VAL A 191 0.47 -3.02 9.47
N ARG A 192 1.06 -3.33 10.64
CA ARG A 192 0.94 -4.64 11.30
C ARG A 192 -0.16 -4.73 12.34
N TYR A 193 -0.66 -3.61 12.84
CA TYR A 193 -1.64 -3.64 13.92
C TYR A 193 -2.84 -4.52 13.56
N ARG A 194 -3.20 -5.45 14.46
CA ARG A 194 -4.31 -6.40 14.24
C ARG A 194 -5.29 -6.45 15.42
N ILE A 195 -4.92 -5.95 16.59
CA ILE A 195 -5.69 -6.18 17.82
C ILE A 195 -7.05 -5.47 17.72
N GLY A 196 -8.13 -6.23 17.64
CA GLY A 196 -9.49 -5.69 17.46
C GLY A 196 -9.81 -5.23 16.04
N ASP A 197 -9.04 -5.69 15.04
CA ASP A 197 -9.34 -5.54 13.62
C ASP A 197 -9.67 -6.87 12.95
N SER A 198 -10.54 -6.81 11.95
CA SER A 198 -10.67 -7.90 10.98
C SER A 198 -9.51 -7.88 9.99
N ASP A 199 -9.23 -9.02 9.37
CA ASP A 199 -8.16 -9.12 8.37
C ASP A 199 -8.37 -8.14 7.20
N PHE A 200 -9.63 -7.86 6.82
CA PHE A 200 -9.99 -6.87 5.81
C PHE A 200 -9.56 -5.44 6.16
N VAL A 201 -9.73 -5.02 7.41
CA VAL A 201 -9.37 -3.66 7.85
C VAL A 201 -7.85 -3.51 7.85
N ARG A 202 -7.13 -4.56 8.26
CA ARG A 202 -5.66 -4.59 8.20
C ARG A 202 -5.16 -4.52 6.75
N GLU A 203 -5.73 -5.31 5.85
CA GLU A 203 -5.40 -5.30 4.42
C GLU A 203 -5.67 -3.94 3.78
N ALA A 204 -6.84 -3.34 4.08
CA ALA A 204 -7.17 -2.00 3.64
C ALA A 204 -6.16 -0.95 4.15
N ARG A 205 -5.65 -1.10 5.38
CA ARG A 205 -4.61 -0.23 5.93
C ARG A 205 -3.27 -0.34 5.19
N GLN A 206 -2.88 -1.55 4.80
CA GLN A 206 -1.64 -1.78 4.05
C GLN A 206 -1.72 -1.15 2.66
N ALA A 207 -2.83 -1.38 1.94
CA ALA A 207 -3.10 -0.71 0.67
C ALA A 207 -3.20 0.82 0.81
N HIS A 208 -3.79 1.30 1.91
CA HIS A 208 -3.86 2.71 2.24
C HIS A 208 -2.45 3.31 2.42
N PHE A 209 -1.56 2.65 3.16
CA PHE A 209 -0.18 3.12 3.36
C PHE A 209 0.61 3.21 2.04
N LEU A 210 0.48 2.21 1.15
CA LEU A 210 1.08 2.26 -0.19
C LEU A 210 0.49 3.40 -1.04
N THR A 211 -0.81 3.62 -0.94
CA THR A 211 -1.49 4.72 -1.64
C THR A 211 -1.01 6.08 -1.12
N GLU A 212 -0.79 6.24 0.19
CA GLU A 212 -0.21 7.46 0.75
C GLU A 212 1.22 7.70 0.26
N ALA A 213 2.04 6.65 0.17
CA ALA A 213 3.43 6.75 -0.25
C ALA A 213 3.60 7.26 -1.69
N ARG A 214 2.62 7.02 -2.57
CA ARG A 214 2.74 7.24 -4.02
C ARG A 214 2.99 8.68 -4.47
N THR A 215 2.66 9.67 -3.65
CA THR A 215 2.87 11.10 -3.95
C THR A 215 4.04 11.71 -3.19
N GLN A 216 4.76 10.88 -2.42
CA GLN A 216 5.79 11.33 -1.48
C GLN A 216 7.20 10.90 -1.87
N ILE A 217 7.28 9.93 -2.77
CA ILE A 217 8.55 9.44 -3.31
C ILE A 217 8.72 10.12 -4.67
N ASP A 218 9.87 10.73 -4.89
CA ASP A 218 10.22 11.27 -6.20
C ASP A 218 10.71 10.11 -7.10
N PRO A 219 10.05 9.83 -8.24
CA PRO A 219 10.50 8.80 -9.18
C PRO A 219 11.95 8.98 -9.63
N LEU A 220 12.39 10.23 -9.81
CA LEU A 220 13.76 10.53 -10.23
C LEU A 220 14.74 10.31 -9.08
N ALA A 221 14.37 10.64 -7.84
CA ALA A 221 15.19 10.33 -6.66
C ALA A 221 15.31 8.82 -6.39
N VAL A 222 14.33 8.01 -6.85
CA VAL A 222 14.45 6.54 -6.86
C VAL A 222 15.50 6.08 -7.88
N LEU A 223 15.67 6.80 -8.98
CA LEU A 223 16.69 6.53 -9.99
C LEU A 223 18.04 7.21 -9.68
N ASP A 224 18.07 8.20 -8.78
CA ASP A 224 19.29 8.83 -8.30
C ASP A 224 20.20 7.78 -7.66
N GLY A 225 21.47 7.83 -8.04
CA GLY A 225 22.49 6.83 -7.73
C GLY A 225 22.79 6.63 -6.23
N ASP A 226 22.16 7.40 -5.34
CA ASP A 226 22.41 7.38 -3.89
C ASP A 226 21.34 6.59 -3.11
N LEU A 227 20.09 6.57 -3.57
CA LEU A 227 18.99 5.85 -2.91
C LEU A 227 19.05 4.36 -3.26
N LEU A 228 19.31 4.02 -4.52
CA LEU A 228 19.41 2.62 -4.98
C LEU A 228 20.48 1.83 -4.21
N PRO A 229 21.74 2.30 -4.04
CA PRO A 229 22.73 1.57 -3.26
C PRO A 229 22.42 1.55 -1.75
N ARG A 230 21.68 2.54 -1.22
CA ARG A 230 21.22 2.50 0.18
C ARG A 230 20.16 1.42 0.36
N LEU A 231 19.14 1.38 -0.49
CA LEU A 231 18.12 0.33 -0.48
C LEU A 231 18.78 -1.03 -0.72
N ALA A 232 19.67 -1.15 -1.70
CA ALA A 232 20.42 -2.36 -1.98
C ALA A 232 21.27 -2.86 -0.79
N ARG A 233 21.86 -1.97 0.02
CA ARG A 233 22.58 -2.37 1.25
C ARG A 233 21.66 -2.80 2.38
N LEU A 234 20.50 -2.13 2.53
CA LEU A 234 19.52 -2.46 3.57
C LEU A 234 18.82 -3.77 3.28
N ILE A 235 18.57 -4.02 2.01
CA ILE A 235 17.91 -5.21 1.50
C ILE A 235 18.92 -6.31 1.26
N GLY A 236 20.15 -6.06 0.80
CA GLY A 236 21.17 -7.08 0.48
C GLY A 236 21.70 -7.92 1.67
N LYS A 237 21.27 -7.65 2.90
CA LYS A 237 21.44 -8.59 4.02
C LYS A 237 20.31 -9.65 4.10
N ASP A 238 19.24 -9.45 3.33
CA ASP A 238 17.91 -10.05 3.49
C ASP A 238 17.25 -10.48 2.17
N ALA A 239 17.48 -9.76 1.06
CA ALA A 239 17.19 -10.15 -0.31
C ALA A 239 18.28 -11.09 -0.78
N GLN A 240 17.83 -12.21 -1.31
CA GLN A 240 18.71 -13.29 -1.72
C GLN A 240 19.39 -12.96 -3.06
N THR A 241 18.89 -12.01 -3.86
CA THR A 241 19.45 -11.78 -5.22
C THR A 241 19.33 -10.34 -5.75
N ARG A 242 20.06 -10.00 -6.83
CA ARG A 242 20.04 -8.69 -7.52
C ARG A 242 18.69 -8.43 -8.20
N GLU A 243 17.96 -9.48 -8.55
CA GLU A 243 16.67 -9.44 -9.24
C GLU A 243 15.57 -8.87 -8.33
N GLU A 244 15.52 -9.28 -7.05
CA GLU A 244 14.55 -8.74 -6.07
C GLU A 244 14.71 -7.22 -5.86
N LEU A 245 15.94 -6.69 -6.01
CA LEU A 245 16.19 -5.25 -5.95
C LEU A 245 15.65 -4.54 -7.18
N THR A 246 15.87 -5.08 -8.38
CA THR A 246 15.34 -4.52 -9.62
C THR A 246 13.82 -4.51 -9.61
N GLU A 247 13.19 -5.58 -9.14
CA GLU A 247 11.73 -5.67 -8.98
C GLU A 247 11.19 -4.62 -8.01
N LEU A 248 11.83 -4.44 -6.85
CA LEU A 248 11.41 -3.42 -5.89
C LEU A 248 11.51 -2.00 -6.48
N VAL A 249 12.54 -1.72 -7.27
CA VAL A 249 12.72 -0.43 -7.93
C VAL A 249 11.67 -0.22 -9.02
N GLN A 250 11.43 -1.23 -9.85
CA GLN A 250 10.37 -1.19 -10.85
C GLN A 250 8.99 -1.01 -10.19
N LEU A 251 8.75 -1.69 -9.08
CA LEU A 251 7.54 -1.53 -8.28
C LEU A 251 7.41 -0.11 -7.75
N ALA A 252 8.47 0.45 -7.17
CA ALA A 252 8.48 1.82 -6.69
C ALA A 252 8.15 2.80 -7.83
N ILE A 253 8.80 2.66 -8.99
CA ILE A 253 8.53 3.51 -10.17
C ILE A 253 7.07 3.38 -10.64
N HIS A 254 6.50 2.18 -10.68
CA HIS A 254 5.13 1.97 -11.17
C HIS A 254 4.05 2.36 -10.16
N VAL A 255 4.33 2.27 -8.86
CA VAL A 255 3.39 2.68 -7.81
C VAL A 255 3.42 4.21 -7.66
N VAL A 256 4.59 4.83 -7.76
CA VAL A 256 4.74 6.27 -7.63
C VAL A 256 4.12 6.98 -8.83
N GLY A 257 3.34 8.02 -8.56
CA GLY A 257 2.73 8.86 -9.60
C GLY A 257 1.51 8.27 -10.32
N ARG A 258 1.19 6.97 -10.16
CA ARG A 258 0.00 6.36 -10.78
C ARG A 258 -1.17 6.21 -9.78
N PRO A 259 -2.43 6.29 -10.24
CA PRO A 259 -3.58 5.96 -9.40
C PRO A 259 -3.54 4.50 -8.95
N THR A 260 -4.16 4.21 -7.80
CA THR A 260 -4.25 2.85 -7.26
C THR A 260 -5.71 2.39 -7.24
N ALA A 261 -5.94 1.11 -7.51
CA ALA A 261 -7.27 0.50 -7.49
C ALA A 261 -7.26 -0.70 -6.54
N ARG A 262 -7.93 -0.55 -5.39
CA ARG A 262 -8.10 -1.63 -4.41
C ARG A 262 -9.18 -2.59 -4.89
N VAL A 263 -8.84 -3.88 -4.97
CA VAL A 263 -9.73 -4.98 -5.33
C VAL A 263 -10.00 -5.80 -4.08
N GLU A 264 -11.28 -6.00 -3.78
CA GLU A 264 -11.74 -6.83 -2.67
C GLU A 264 -12.22 -8.19 -3.19
N ILE A 265 -12.19 -9.21 -2.32
CA ILE A 265 -12.84 -10.49 -2.58
C ILE A 265 -14.21 -10.46 -1.91
N ASP A 266 -15.27 -10.43 -2.71
CA ASP A 266 -16.63 -10.28 -2.19
C ASP A 266 -17.10 -11.56 -1.47
N GLY A 267 -17.79 -11.42 -0.35
CA GLY A 267 -18.45 -12.54 0.33
C GLY A 267 -17.49 -13.52 1.03
N LEU A 268 -16.30 -13.05 1.39
CA LEU A 268 -15.44 -13.75 2.33
C LEU A 268 -16.16 -13.93 3.68
N ARG A 269 -16.00 -15.10 4.28
CA ARG A 269 -16.62 -15.46 5.56
C ARG A 269 -15.71 -16.34 6.40
N ASP A 270 -15.83 -16.25 7.71
CA ASP A 270 -15.14 -17.15 8.61
C ASP A 270 -15.79 -18.54 8.55
N ALA A 271 -14.96 -19.58 8.61
CA ALA A 271 -15.42 -20.95 8.72
C ALA A 271 -16.05 -21.19 10.10
N THR A 272 -17.23 -21.81 10.12
CA THR A 272 -17.98 -22.09 11.35
C THR A 272 -17.58 -23.41 12.02
N ASP A 273 -16.53 -24.07 11.52
CA ASP A 273 -16.02 -25.36 11.99
C ASP A 273 -14.93 -25.23 13.08
N GLY A 274 -14.72 -24.02 13.60
CA GLY A 274 -13.71 -23.74 14.63
C GLY A 274 -12.27 -23.69 14.13
N SER A 275 -12.02 -23.87 12.82
CA SER A 275 -10.66 -23.81 12.24
C SER A 275 -10.04 -22.41 12.26
N GLY A 276 -10.88 -21.36 12.34
CA GLY A 276 -10.45 -19.98 12.11
C GLY A 276 -9.94 -19.76 10.68
N ASP A 277 -10.48 -20.52 9.72
CA ASP A 277 -10.19 -20.37 8.29
C ASP A 277 -11.12 -19.32 7.67
N VAL A 278 -10.64 -18.67 6.61
CA VAL A 278 -11.46 -17.80 5.76
C VAL A 278 -11.89 -18.58 4.53
N LEU A 279 -13.18 -18.50 4.19
CA LEU A 279 -13.77 -19.16 3.04
C LEU A 279 -14.12 -18.14 1.95
N ALA A 280 -13.78 -18.47 0.71
CA ALA A 280 -14.19 -17.74 -0.49
C ALA A 280 -14.90 -18.69 -1.46
N SER A 281 -15.89 -18.18 -2.20
CA SER A 281 -16.46 -18.94 -3.32
C SER A 281 -15.56 -18.82 -4.56
N ARG A 282 -15.49 -19.85 -5.39
CA ARG A 282 -14.80 -19.80 -6.70
C ARG A 282 -15.31 -18.65 -7.58
N ALA A 283 -16.61 -18.35 -7.53
CA ALA A 283 -17.20 -17.22 -8.25
C ALA A 283 -16.71 -15.86 -7.73
N ALA A 284 -16.56 -15.69 -6.41
CA ALA A 284 -16.01 -14.47 -5.83
C ALA A 284 -14.54 -14.27 -6.22
N LEU A 285 -13.74 -15.33 -6.17
CA LEU A 285 -12.33 -15.29 -6.58
C LEU A 285 -12.16 -14.94 -8.06
N ARG A 286 -12.98 -15.52 -8.95
CA ARG A 286 -13.00 -15.15 -10.37
C ARG A 286 -13.36 -13.69 -10.60
N ARG A 287 -14.40 -13.16 -9.93
CA ARG A 287 -14.73 -11.73 -10.03
C ARG A 287 -13.60 -10.84 -9.51
N ALA A 288 -12.92 -11.23 -8.44
CA ALA A 288 -11.76 -10.51 -7.93
C ALA A 288 -10.60 -10.52 -8.94
N ARG A 289 -10.31 -11.67 -9.55
CA ARG A 289 -9.35 -11.82 -10.67
C ARG A 289 -9.68 -10.88 -11.81
N ASP A 290 -10.92 -10.90 -12.30
CA ASP A 290 -11.31 -10.11 -13.46
C ASP A 290 -11.21 -8.59 -13.17
N ARG A 291 -11.61 -8.15 -11.97
CA ARG A 291 -11.42 -6.76 -11.51
C ARG A 291 -9.95 -6.39 -11.31
N PHE A 292 -9.11 -7.36 -10.96
CA PHE A 292 -7.67 -7.18 -10.79
C PHE A 292 -6.95 -7.05 -12.14
N LEU A 293 -7.39 -7.79 -13.15
CA LEU A 293 -6.86 -7.74 -14.51
C LEU A 293 -7.33 -6.50 -15.29
N ASP A 294 -8.55 -6.01 -15.04
CA ASP A 294 -9.14 -4.79 -15.62
C ASP A 294 -9.49 -3.76 -14.51
N PRO A 295 -8.49 -3.09 -13.89
CA PRO A 295 -8.76 -2.12 -12.85
C PRO A 295 -9.41 -0.88 -13.46
N ARG A 296 -10.66 -0.62 -13.07
CA ARG A 296 -11.40 0.58 -13.51
C ARG A 296 -11.31 1.69 -12.48
N LEU A 297 -10.93 2.88 -12.94
CA LEU A 297 -11.17 4.12 -12.21
C LEU A 297 -12.62 4.60 -12.43
N PRO A 298 -13.21 5.40 -11.54
CA PRO A 298 -14.46 6.07 -11.86
C PRO A 298 -14.20 6.95 -13.08
N ALA A 299 -15.20 7.08 -13.96
CA ALA A 299 -15.10 7.91 -15.15
C ALA A 299 -14.67 9.33 -14.75
N GLN A 300 -13.39 9.65 -15.00
CA GLN A 300 -12.86 10.99 -14.81
C GLN A 300 -13.51 11.85 -15.90
N LYS A 301 -14.21 12.92 -15.53
CA LYS A 301 -14.50 13.96 -16.52
C LYS A 301 -13.19 14.69 -16.74
N THR A 302 -12.67 14.61 -17.96
CA THR A 302 -11.40 15.20 -18.40
C THR A 302 -11.21 16.60 -17.82
N PRO A 303 -10.06 16.90 -17.19
CA PRO A 303 -9.66 18.28 -16.98
C PRO A 303 -9.56 18.96 -18.35
N VAL A 304 -10.21 20.11 -18.50
CA VAL A 304 -10.09 20.95 -19.70
C VAL A 304 -8.60 21.25 -19.90
N GLU A 305 -8.05 20.92 -21.08
CA GLU A 305 -6.68 21.23 -21.46
C GLU A 305 -6.33 22.67 -21.13
N GLU A 306 -5.23 22.81 -20.40
CA GLU A 306 -4.63 24.07 -19.99
C GLU A 306 -3.98 24.71 -21.23
N ARG A 307 -4.75 25.46 -22.04
CA ARG A 307 -4.16 26.39 -23.00
C ARG A 307 -3.54 27.55 -22.22
N THR A 308 -2.21 27.59 -22.24
CA THR A 308 -1.37 28.65 -21.71
C THR A 308 -1.87 30.04 -22.10
N GLY A 309 -2.19 30.87 -21.12
CA GLY A 309 -2.38 32.32 -21.30
C GLY A 309 -3.46 32.95 -20.41
N ARG A 310 -3.03 33.57 -19.30
CA ARG A 310 -3.80 34.37 -18.31
C ARG A 310 -4.83 33.59 -17.45
N PRO A 311 -5.05 34.01 -16.18
CA PRO A 311 -5.91 33.29 -15.25
C PRO A 311 -7.38 33.45 -15.64
N ALA A 312 -7.84 32.58 -16.54
CA ALA A 312 -9.26 32.42 -16.82
C ALA A 312 -9.88 31.57 -15.70
N VAL A 313 -10.76 32.19 -14.92
CA VAL A 313 -11.68 31.48 -14.01
C VAL A 313 -12.53 30.55 -14.88
N LEU A 314 -12.19 29.27 -14.91
CA LEU A 314 -12.96 28.24 -15.63
C LEU A 314 -14.37 28.14 -15.03
N PRO A 315 -15.45 28.25 -15.83
CA PRO A 315 -16.80 28.01 -15.34
C PRO A 315 -17.00 26.49 -15.17
N VAL A 316 -16.67 25.97 -13.99
CA VAL A 316 -16.95 24.57 -13.62
C VAL A 316 -18.45 24.41 -13.45
N ARG A 317 -19.13 23.79 -14.43
CA ARG A 317 -20.51 23.30 -14.28
C ARG A 317 -20.53 22.13 -13.28
N GLY A 318 -20.39 22.45 -12.00
CA GLY A 318 -20.58 21.50 -10.90
C GLY A 318 -22.04 21.07 -10.83
N ARG A 319 -22.29 19.76 -10.76
CA ARG A 319 -23.63 19.21 -10.50
C ARG A 319 -24.10 19.71 -9.13
N ARG A 320 -25.08 20.60 -9.09
CA ARG A 320 -25.74 21.02 -7.84
C ARG A 320 -26.49 19.81 -7.29
N LEU A 321 -25.91 19.10 -6.31
CA LEU A 321 -26.59 18.04 -5.58
C LEU A 321 -27.69 18.68 -4.70
N ARG A 322 -28.90 18.81 -5.26
CA ARG A 322 -30.13 19.13 -4.53
C ARG A 322 -30.74 17.83 -4.02
N THR A 323 -30.31 17.37 -2.86
CA THR A 323 -31.04 16.36 -2.10
C THR A 323 -31.04 16.76 -0.63
N SER A 324 -32.13 16.41 0.06
CA SER A 324 -32.15 16.26 1.52
C SER A 324 -31.02 15.32 1.95
N ALA A 325 -30.57 15.43 3.21
CA ALA A 325 -29.57 14.50 3.73
C ALA A 325 -30.08 13.05 3.59
N PRO A 326 -29.21 12.07 3.23
CA PRO A 326 -29.58 10.66 3.23
C PRO A 326 -30.23 10.24 4.55
N ALA A 327 -31.21 9.35 4.51
CA ALA A 327 -31.92 8.87 5.71
C ALA A 327 -31.00 8.18 6.73
N SER A 328 -29.84 7.68 6.28
CA SER A 328 -28.79 7.13 7.13
C SER A 328 -28.06 8.17 7.98
N LEU A 329 -28.18 9.46 7.64
CA LEU A 329 -27.56 10.57 8.37
C LEU A 329 -28.55 11.25 9.31
N ARG A 330 -28.03 11.71 10.46
CA ARG A 330 -28.76 12.58 11.40
C ARG A 330 -27.96 13.83 11.72
N ARG A 331 -28.67 14.91 12.05
CA ARG A 331 -28.07 16.16 12.53
C ARG A 331 -27.61 15.99 13.99
N ASP A 332 -26.37 16.34 14.28
CA ASP A 332 -25.75 16.34 15.61
C ASP A 332 -24.83 17.56 15.80
N ALA A 333 -25.41 18.75 15.71
CA ALA A 333 -24.68 20.01 15.87
C ALA A 333 -24.08 20.17 17.28
N ALA A 334 -24.75 19.63 18.31
CA ALA A 334 -24.28 19.69 19.70
C ALA A 334 -23.03 18.82 19.89
N GLY A 335 -23.05 17.57 19.39
CA GLY A 335 -21.88 16.70 19.39
C GLY A 335 -20.72 17.28 18.59
N ALA A 336 -21.01 17.87 17.43
CA ALA A 336 -20.02 18.55 16.59
C ALA A 336 -19.33 19.72 17.31
N ARG A 337 -20.09 20.60 17.98
CA ARG A 337 -19.53 21.68 18.83
C ARG A 337 -18.69 21.12 19.98
N GLY A 338 -19.19 20.08 20.65
CA GLY A 338 -18.50 19.46 21.78
C GLY A 338 -17.14 18.85 21.39
N ILE A 339 -17.07 18.16 20.25
CA ILE A 339 -15.80 17.59 19.77
C ILE A 339 -14.87 18.66 19.21
N ALA A 340 -15.40 19.69 18.55
CA ALA A 340 -14.59 20.79 18.04
C ALA A 340 -13.84 21.54 19.15
N ARG A 341 -14.52 21.87 20.26
CA ARG A 341 -13.90 22.50 21.44
C ARG A 341 -12.79 21.66 22.06
N ARG A 342 -12.89 20.32 21.99
CA ARG A 342 -11.83 19.43 22.46
C ARG A 342 -10.58 19.56 21.60
N VAL A 343 -10.74 19.50 20.27
CA VAL A 343 -9.58 19.46 19.37
C VAL A 343 -8.96 20.84 19.12
N ALA A 344 -9.75 21.92 19.24
CA ALA A 344 -9.27 23.30 19.07
C ALA A 344 -8.07 23.64 19.96
N ARG A 345 -8.03 23.10 21.18
CA ARG A 345 -6.95 23.35 22.15
C ARG A 345 -5.56 22.95 21.64
N GLY A 346 -5.47 21.94 20.79
CA GLY A 346 -4.20 21.48 20.22
C GLY A 346 -3.93 21.98 18.80
N ALA A 347 -4.81 22.83 18.24
CA ALA A 347 -4.75 23.32 16.86
C ALA A 347 -4.81 24.86 16.82
N PRO A 348 -3.88 25.57 17.48
CA PRO A 348 -3.93 27.03 17.58
C PRO A 348 -3.86 27.69 16.19
N GLY A 349 -4.65 28.73 15.98
CA GLY A 349 -4.70 29.49 14.72
C GLY A 349 -5.40 28.77 13.55
N LEU A 350 -5.90 27.54 13.76
CA LEU A 350 -6.61 26.77 12.75
C LEU A 350 -8.11 26.75 13.07
N ALA A 351 -8.94 27.11 12.10
CA ALA A 351 -10.39 26.96 12.20
C ALA A 351 -10.75 25.47 12.32
N VAL A 352 -11.47 25.08 13.38
CA VAL A 352 -11.95 23.71 13.51
C VAL A 352 -13.27 23.57 12.77
N LEU A 353 -13.29 22.76 11.71
CA LEU A 353 -14.50 22.42 11.00
C LEU A 353 -14.96 21.01 11.32
N VAL A 354 -16.26 20.87 11.63
CA VAL A 354 -16.90 19.58 11.93
C VAL A 354 -18.31 19.54 11.33
N PRO A 355 -18.67 18.46 10.60
CA PRO A 355 -20.00 18.30 10.03
C PRO A 355 -21.13 18.39 11.05
N ASP A 356 -22.20 19.11 10.71
CA ASP A 356 -23.47 19.08 11.44
C ASP A 356 -24.18 17.74 11.29
N LEU A 357 -23.90 16.99 10.22
CA LEU A 357 -24.43 15.65 9.98
C LEU A 357 -23.43 14.57 10.37
N ARG A 358 -23.94 13.39 10.72
CA ARG A 358 -23.16 12.15 10.85
C ARG A 358 -24.04 10.94 10.60
N PRO A 359 -23.48 9.77 10.26
CA PRO A 359 -24.25 8.54 10.24
C PRO A 359 -24.96 8.33 11.58
N ALA A 360 -26.20 7.88 11.53
CA ALA A 360 -27.02 7.67 12.72
C ALA A 360 -26.37 6.66 13.68
N SER A 361 -25.74 5.62 13.13
CA SER A 361 -25.00 4.60 13.88
C SER A 361 -23.64 5.05 14.39
N ALA A 362 -23.09 6.15 13.85
CA ALA A 362 -21.74 6.59 14.21
C ALA A 362 -21.72 7.36 15.54
N ARG A 363 -20.55 7.45 16.17
CA ARG A 363 -20.32 8.22 17.40
C ARG A 363 -18.94 8.85 17.39
N TYR A 364 -18.83 10.10 17.84
CA TYR A 364 -17.53 10.76 17.98
C TYR A 364 -16.67 10.05 19.02
N ASP A 365 -15.48 9.62 18.61
CA ASP A 365 -14.49 9.04 19.50
C ASP A 365 -13.70 10.17 20.16
N ARG A 366 -14.07 10.49 21.39
CA ARG A 366 -13.50 11.59 22.16
C ARG A 366 -12.04 11.34 22.55
N ALA A 367 -11.63 10.09 22.71
CA ALA A 367 -10.28 9.73 23.13
C ALA A 367 -9.30 9.71 21.94
N ALA A 368 -9.78 9.29 20.77
CA ALA A 368 -8.99 9.33 19.54
C ALA A 368 -8.95 10.72 18.87
N SER A 369 -9.94 11.58 19.13
CA SER A 369 -9.98 12.94 18.57
C SER A 369 -9.04 13.89 19.32
N ARG A 370 -8.19 14.61 18.59
CA ARG A 370 -7.16 15.48 19.16
C ARG A 370 -6.80 16.67 18.28
N GLY A 371 -6.35 17.74 18.91
CA GLY A 371 -5.50 18.75 18.27
C GLY A 371 -4.03 18.37 18.46
N TYR A 372 -3.19 18.64 17.47
CA TYR A 372 -1.78 18.25 17.46
C TYR A 372 -0.99 19.07 16.44
N ARG A 373 0.30 18.76 16.30
CA ARG A 373 1.14 19.28 15.21
C ARG A 373 1.59 18.13 14.34
N ILE A 374 1.42 18.27 13.04
CA ILE A 374 1.99 17.35 12.05
C ILE A 374 3.49 17.62 12.02
N ALA A 375 4.32 16.61 12.27
CA ALA A 375 5.76 16.74 12.28
C ALA A 375 6.31 17.07 10.88
N GLY A 376 7.21 18.05 10.78
CA GLY A 376 7.96 18.33 9.55
C GLY A 376 9.04 17.29 9.25
N ALA A 377 9.62 17.39 8.05
CA ALA A 377 10.81 16.63 7.70
C ALA A 377 12.04 17.13 8.49
N ARG A 378 12.95 16.21 8.83
CA ARG A 378 14.23 16.51 9.51
C ARG A 378 14.10 17.32 10.83
N GLY A 379 12.99 17.14 11.55
CA GLY A 379 12.75 17.82 12.84
C GLY A 379 12.54 19.34 12.74
N ARG A 380 12.46 19.90 11.53
CA ARG A 380 12.22 21.33 11.32
C ARG A 380 10.72 21.59 11.17
N GLY A 381 10.19 22.36 12.08
CA GLY A 381 8.81 22.85 12.02
C GLY A 381 7.76 21.75 12.18
N GLY A 382 6.51 22.20 12.20
CA GLY A 382 5.34 21.35 12.20
C GLY A 382 4.10 22.20 12.03
N TRP A 383 3.01 21.60 11.59
CA TRP A 383 1.80 22.34 11.23
C TRP A 383 0.72 22.08 12.26
N PRO A 384 0.17 23.11 12.94
CA PRO A 384 -1.05 22.98 13.72
C PRO A 384 -2.11 22.24 12.92
N ALA A 385 -2.71 21.25 13.56
CA ALA A 385 -3.64 20.32 12.95
C ALA A 385 -4.62 19.76 13.96
N TYR A 386 -5.75 19.26 13.48
CA TYR A 386 -6.70 18.51 14.31
C TYR A 386 -7.20 17.28 13.58
N ARG A 387 -7.49 16.22 14.34
CA ARG A 387 -8.20 15.03 13.88
C ARG A 387 -9.43 14.85 14.75
N VAL A 388 -10.61 14.85 14.12
CA VAL A 388 -11.85 14.35 14.70
C VAL A 388 -12.06 12.94 14.17
N VAL A 389 -12.31 12.00 15.08
CA VAL A 389 -12.55 10.60 14.78
C VAL A 389 -14.00 10.27 15.10
N ALA A 390 -14.68 9.58 14.21
CA ALA A 390 -16.02 9.07 14.43
C ALA A 390 -16.08 7.58 14.08
N ARG A 391 -16.53 6.77 15.05
CA ARG A 391 -16.62 5.32 14.92
C ARG A 391 -18.00 4.90 14.41
N THR A 392 -18.04 4.04 13.41
CA THR A 392 -19.25 3.45 12.84
C THR A 392 -19.76 2.29 13.70
N ALA A 393 -20.88 1.67 13.32
CA ALA A 393 -21.41 0.49 14.01
C ALA A 393 -20.48 -0.73 13.92
N THR A 394 -19.73 -0.86 12.83
CA THR A 394 -18.79 -1.97 12.59
C THR A 394 -17.47 -1.80 13.35
N GLY A 395 -17.26 -0.66 14.02
CA GLY A 395 -16.03 -0.33 14.74
C GLY A 395 -14.96 0.35 13.89
N GLN A 396 -15.19 0.52 12.59
CA GLN A 396 -14.31 1.32 11.74
C GLN A 396 -14.44 2.82 12.05
N ALA A 397 -13.44 3.60 11.62
CA ALA A 397 -13.38 5.03 11.88
C ALA A 397 -13.30 5.82 10.57
N TYR A 398 -14.21 6.78 10.41
CA TYR A 398 -14.03 7.88 9.45
C TYR A 398 -13.56 9.11 10.24
N GLY A 399 -13.00 10.10 9.55
CA GLY A 399 -12.50 11.26 10.27
C GLY A 399 -12.48 12.55 9.48
N ILE A 400 -12.33 13.63 10.25
CA ILE A 400 -12.22 14.99 9.76
C ILE A 400 -10.87 15.52 10.22
N GLN A 401 -10.08 15.95 9.26
CA GLN A 401 -8.73 16.43 9.49
C GLN A 401 -8.64 17.88 9.02
N GLY A 402 -7.96 18.71 9.79
CA GLY A 402 -7.56 20.05 9.35
C GLY A 402 -6.09 20.27 9.64
N THR A 403 -5.42 21.06 8.83
CA THR A 403 -4.04 21.47 9.06
C THR A 403 -3.74 22.82 8.42
N THR A 404 -2.86 23.57 9.05
CA THR A 404 -2.26 24.79 8.48
C THR A 404 -1.25 24.48 7.37
N TRP A 405 -0.88 23.21 7.16
CA TRP A 405 -0.08 22.80 6.02
C TRP A 405 -0.88 23.00 4.73
N ARG A 406 -0.43 23.93 3.88
CA ARG A 406 -1.15 24.30 2.65
C ARG A 406 -1.04 23.27 1.52
N ALA A 407 0.00 22.45 1.56
CA ALA A 407 0.30 21.45 0.54
C ALA A 407 0.75 20.10 1.16
N PRO A 408 -0.06 19.46 2.03
CA PRO A 408 0.22 18.11 2.49
C PRO A 408 0.24 17.13 1.30
N PRO A 409 1.14 16.13 1.28
CA PRO A 409 1.24 15.18 0.17
C PRO A 409 -0.07 14.45 -0.17
N ALA A 410 -0.95 14.25 0.82
CA ALA A 410 -2.28 13.68 0.62
C ALA A 410 -3.14 14.45 -0.41
N LEU A 411 -2.93 15.76 -0.61
CA LEU A 411 -3.65 16.52 -1.63
C LEU A 411 -3.32 16.04 -3.05
N GLY A 412 -2.10 15.57 -3.29
CA GLY A 412 -1.70 14.99 -4.58
C GLY A 412 -2.43 13.68 -4.90
N LEU A 413 -3.17 13.12 -3.94
CA LEU A 413 -3.95 11.91 -4.14
C LEU A 413 -5.30 12.17 -4.82
N ALA A 414 -5.77 13.42 -4.82
CA ALA A 414 -7.03 13.80 -5.44
C ALA A 414 -6.93 13.72 -6.97
N SER A 415 -8.00 13.23 -7.60
CA SER A 415 -8.07 12.99 -9.05
C SER A 415 -9.27 13.67 -9.72
N ASP A 416 -10.07 14.41 -8.96
CA ASP A 416 -11.29 15.06 -9.44
C ASP A 416 -11.64 16.27 -8.58
N VAL A 417 -12.58 17.10 -9.04
CA VAL A 417 -13.06 18.29 -8.35
C VAL A 417 -14.59 18.40 -8.45
N VAL A 418 -15.24 18.61 -7.30
CA VAL A 418 -16.70 18.75 -7.20
C VAL A 418 -17.08 20.02 -6.45
N ARG A 419 -18.27 20.56 -6.73
CA ARG A 419 -18.80 21.75 -6.03
C ARG A 419 -19.95 21.35 -5.12
N ILE A 420 -19.74 21.47 -3.81
CA ILE A 420 -20.66 21.04 -2.76
C ILE A 420 -20.85 22.20 -1.78
N GLY A 421 -22.10 22.61 -1.53
CA GLY A 421 -22.41 23.62 -0.51
C GLY A 421 -21.71 24.98 -0.72
N GLY A 422 -21.49 25.39 -1.97
CA GLY A 422 -20.77 26.65 -2.28
C GLY A 422 -19.24 26.55 -2.15
N ARG A 423 -18.70 25.39 -1.76
CA ARG A 423 -17.26 25.11 -1.70
C ARG A 423 -16.82 24.21 -2.84
N THR A 424 -15.58 24.38 -3.28
CA THR A 424 -14.95 23.52 -4.30
C THR A 424 -14.06 22.52 -3.58
N TRP A 425 -14.31 21.24 -3.82
CA TRP A 425 -13.67 20.12 -3.15
C TRP A 425 -12.86 19.30 -4.13
N SER A 426 -11.59 19.04 -3.82
CA SER A 426 -10.81 18.03 -4.52
C SER A 426 -11.19 16.64 -3.98
N VAL A 427 -11.41 15.68 -4.85
CA VAL A 427 -11.91 14.34 -4.51
C VAL A 427 -10.83 13.31 -4.79
N GLN A 428 -10.58 12.45 -3.82
CA GLN A 428 -9.84 11.21 -4.01
C GLN A 428 -10.82 10.05 -4.02
N TYR A 429 -10.73 9.23 -5.06
CA TYR A 429 -11.46 7.98 -5.17
C TYR A 429 -10.56 6.78 -4.89
N VAL A 430 -11.16 5.70 -4.41
CA VAL A 430 -10.58 4.36 -4.39
C VAL A 430 -11.56 3.46 -5.13
N GLY A 431 -11.17 2.96 -6.31
CA GLY A 431 -12.13 2.41 -7.26
C GLY A 431 -13.24 3.43 -7.52
N ARG A 432 -14.51 3.05 -7.36
CA ARG A 432 -15.66 3.96 -7.57
C ARG A 432 -16.13 4.70 -6.32
N ARG A 433 -15.49 4.48 -5.16
CA ARG A 433 -15.93 5.04 -3.88
C ARG A 433 -15.22 6.36 -3.59
N VAL A 434 -15.94 7.30 -2.99
CA VAL A 434 -15.38 8.56 -2.49
C VAL A 434 -14.62 8.25 -1.20
N HIS A 435 -13.30 8.30 -1.27
CA HIS A 435 -12.44 8.00 -0.13
C HIS A 435 -12.13 9.27 0.68
N ARG A 436 -11.72 10.34 -0.01
CA ARG A 436 -11.42 11.63 0.64
C ARG A 436 -11.98 12.82 -0.12
N LEU A 437 -12.41 13.82 0.65
CA LEU A 437 -12.86 15.12 0.14
C LEU A 437 -12.03 16.21 0.80
N PHE A 438 -11.20 16.90 0.00
CA PHE A 438 -10.33 17.97 0.45
C PHE A 438 -10.91 19.33 0.09
N TRP A 439 -10.86 20.26 1.03
CA TRP A 439 -11.21 21.65 0.86
C TRP A 439 -10.03 22.52 1.30
N ARG A 440 -9.58 23.39 0.40
CA ARG A 440 -8.58 24.43 0.72
C ARG A 440 -9.33 25.67 1.18
N ASP A 441 -8.97 26.16 2.35
CA ASP A 441 -9.55 27.38 2.90
C ASP A 441 -9.05 28.59 2.08
N PRO A 442 -9.94 29.33 1.38
CA PRO A 442 -9.55 30.45 0.53
C PRO A 442 -8.94 31.61 1.32
N ASP A 443 -9.28 31.76 2.61
CA ASP A 443 -8.76 32.82 3.48
C ASP A 443 -7.36 32.48 4.02
N GLY A 444 -6.79 31.38 3.56
CA GLY A 444 -5.46 30.93 3.93
C GLY A 444 -5.38 30.19 5.26
N GLY A 445 -6.51 29.74 5.80
CA GLY A 445 -6.59 28.96 7.04
C GLY A 445 -5.96 27.56 6.96
N GLY A 446 -5.66 27.05 5.75
CA GLY A 446 -5.01 25.77 5.53
C GLY A 446 -5.85 24.82 4.67
N VAL A 447 -5.79 23.53 4.99
CA VAL A 447 -6.45 22.44 4.26
C VAL A 447 -7.24 21.58 5.23
N HIS A 448 -8.48 21.29 4.87
CA HIS A 448 -9.39 20.43 5.61
C HIS A 448 -9.84 19.28 4.73
N TRP A 449 -10.04 18.10 5.31
CA TRP A 449 -10.62 16.99 4.58
C TRP A 449 -11.45 16.08 5.44
N ILE A 450 -12.32 15.34 4.77
CA ILE A 450 -13.09 14.23 5.33
C ILE A 450 -12.52 12.97 4.70
N THR A 451 -12.05 12.04 5.52
CA THR A 451 -11.64 10.69 5.13
C THR A 451 -12.74 9.71 5.51
N ASN A 452 -13.12 8.85 4.57
CA ASN A 452 -13.99 7.71 4.80
C ASN A 452 -13.31 6.69 5.74
N THR A 453 -13.98 5.58 6.05
CA THR A 453 -13.30 4.45 6.70
C THR A 453 -12.27 3.82 5.77
N LEU A 454 -11.36 3.00 6.31
CA LEU A 454 -10.34 2.30 5.50
C LEU A 454 -10.97 1.43 4.40
N THR A 455 -12.15 0.85 4.64
CA THR A 455 -12.89 0.06 3.64
C THR A 455 -13.98 0.85 2.92
N ASP A 456 -14.01 2.17 3.05
CA ASP A 456 -14.98 3.05 2.40
C ASP A 456 -16.46 2.70 2.70
N GLU A 457 -16.80 2.52 3.98
CA GLU A 457 -18.16 2.15 4.44
C GLU A 457 -19.21 3.20 4.11
N LEU A 458 -18.84 4.49 4.15
CA LEU A 458 -19.77 5.56 3.78
C LEU A 458 -19.91 5.62 2.26
N ASP A 459 -21.14 5.70 1.78
CA ASP A 459 -21.36 5.88 0.35
C ASP A 459 -21.04 7.32 -0.10
N GLY A 460 -21.04 7.55 -1.43
CA GLY A 460 -20.75 8.86 -1.98
C GLY A 460 -21.75 9.95 -1.56
N ALA A 461 -23.04 9.61 -1.42
CA ALA A 461 -24.06 10.56 -1.01
C ALA A 461 -23.88 10.98 0.45
N GLU A 462 -23.51 10.04 1.32
CA GLU A 462 -23.16 10.30 2.71
C GLU A 462 -21.91 11.19 2.80
N MET A 463 -20.83 10.85 2.09
CA MET A 463 -19.59 11.65 2.06
C MET A 463 -19.85 13.09 1.58
N TYR A 464 -20.63 13.27 0.51
CA TYR A 464 -20.99 14.61 0.02
C TYR A 464 -21.90 15.37 0.98
N ALA A 465 -22.80 14.70 1.69
CA ALA A 465 -23.66 15.34 2.70
C ALA A 465 -22.85 15.75 3.95
N LEU A 466 -21.87 14.96 4.38
CA LEU A 466 -20.91 15.36 5.43
C LEU A 466 -20.14 16.61 5.00
N ALA A 467 -19.60 16.64 3.78
CA ALA A 467 -18.90 17.80 3.24
C ALA A 467 -19.80 19.05 3.14
N LYS A 468 -21.05 18.88 2.69
CA LYS A 468 -22.04 19.96 2.61
C LYS A 468 -22.39 20.57 3.96
N SER A 469 -22.37 19.76 5.01
CA SER A 469 -22.70 20.17 6.37
C SER A 469 -21.48 20.54 7.22
N LEU A 470 -20.30 20.63 6.61
CA LEU A 470 -19.05 20.96 7.29
C LEU A 470 -19.05 22.44 7.71
N GLU A 471 -19.17 22.70 9.02
CA GLU A 471 -19.27 24.05 9.57
C GLU A 471 -18.09 24.40 10.47
N ARG A 472 -17.69 25.68 10.46
CA ARG A 472 -16.71 26.25 11.38
C ARG A 472 -17.30 26.32 12.79
N ARG A 473 -16.52 25.94 13.81
CA ARG A 473 -16.99 25.79 15.20
C ARG A 473 -16.26 26.65 16.20
#